data_AF-A0A6A4GA74-F1
#
_entry.id   AF-A0A6A4GA74-F1
#
_cell.length_a   1.000
_cell.length_b   1.000
_cell.length_c   1.000
_cell.angle_alpha   90.00
_cell.angle_beta   90.00
_cell.angle_gamma   90.00
#
_symmetry.space_group_name_H-M   'P 1'
#
loop_
_entity.id
_entity.type
_entity.pdbx_description
1 polymer ?
#
loop_
_entity_poly.entity_id
_entity_poly.type
_entity_poly.pdbx_seq_one_letter_code
_entity_poly.pdbx_strand_id
1 'polypeptide(L)' 'MLCDLVGWSGDLLLMPYGNEWKSHRKLFQQEFHPSNSSLYLPHEKKALCAFLKSLLDAPEEWGEHAQQ' A
#
# COMPACT_ATOMS: atom_id res chain seq x y z
N MET A 1 -6.42 -14.98 -20.58
CA MET A 1 -7.61 -14.69 -19.74
C MET A 1 -7.47 -13.26 -19.21
N LEU A 2 -8.52 -12.63 -18.65
CA LEU A 2 -8.59 -11.17 -18.41
C LEU A 2 -7.31 -10.54 -17.81
N CYS A 3 -6.63 -11.23 -16.88
CA CYS A 3 -5.35 -10.78 -16.31
C CYS A 3 -4.22 -10.64 -17.35
N ASP A 4 -4.10 -11.55 -18.32
CA ASP A 4 -3.07 -11.47 -19.37
C ASP A 4 -3.33 -10.30 -20.32
N LEU A 5 -4.61 -9.97 -20.55
CA LEU A 5 -5.01 -8.89 -21.44
C LEU A 5 -4.78 -7.50 -20.81
N VAL A 6 -4.93 -7.40 -19.49
CA VAL A 6 -4.75 -6.15 -18.73
C VAL A 6 -3.31 -6.03 -18.18
N GLY A 7 -2.48 -7.07 -18.34
CA GLY A 7 -1.10 -7.10 -17.84
C GLY A 7 -0.98 -7.37 -16.34
N TRP A 8 -2.04 -7.88 -15.72
CA TRP A 8 -2.16 -8.18 -14.29
C TRP A 8 -1.82 -9.63 -13.93
N SER A 9 -1.23 -10.38 -14.86
CA SER A 9 -0.80 -11.76 -14.60
C SER A 9 0.23 -11.86 -13.45
N GLY A 10 1.00 -10.79 -13.21
CA GLY A 10 1.94 -10.67 -12.10
C GLY A 10 1.34 -10.19 -10.77
N ASP A 11 0.05 -9.86 -10.73
CA ASP A 11 -0.57 -9.37 -9.49
C ASP A 11 -0.74 -10.50 -8.49
N LEU A 12 -0.08 -10.38 -7.35
CA LEU A 12 -0.14 -11.35 -6.24
C LEU A 12 -1.59 -11.68 -5.81
N LEU A 13 -2.50 -10.68 -5.89
CA LEU A 13 -3.92 -10.82 -5.55
C LEU A 13 -4.72 -11.67 -6.53
N LEU A 14 -4.31 -11.71 -7.79
CA LEU A 14 -5.02 -12.39 -8.88
C LEU A 14 -4.33 -13.69 -9.31
N MET A 15 -3.14 -13.96 -8.76
CA MET A 15 -2.34 -15.12 -9.08
C MET A 15 -2.95 -16.40 -8.49
N PRO A 16 -3.04 -17.50 -9.28
CA PRO A 16 -3.49 -18.78 -8.77
C PRO A 16 -2.54 -19.32 -7.69
N TYR A 17 -3.11 -19.96 -6.68
CA TYR A 17 -2.31 -20.59 -5.63
C TYR A 17 -1.34 -21.63 -6.22
N GLY A 18 -0.07 -21.47 -5.91
CA GLY A 18 1.01 -22.30 -6.46
C GLY A 18 2.37 -21.87 -5.95
N ASN A 19 3.43 -22.45 -6.53
CA ASN A 19 4.81 -22.12 -6.15
C ASN A 19 5.17 -20.67 -6.48
N GLU A 20 4.63 -20.13 -7.57
CA GLU A 20 4.79 -18.75 -7.97
C GLU A 20 4.16 -17.79 -6.95
N TRP A 21 2.91 -18.06 -6.55
CA TRP A 21 2.21 -17.29 -5.51
C TRP A 21 2.95 -17.32 -4.17
N LYS A 22 3.44 -18.50 -3.76
CA LYS A 22 4.23 -18.63 -2.52
C LYS A 22 5.50 -17.81 -2.57
N SER A 23 6.17 -17.77 -3.72
CA SER A 23 7.39 -16.98 -3.92
C SER A 23 7.12 -15.48 -3.83
N HIS A 24 6.09 -14.99 -4.54
CA HIS A 24 5.68 -13.59 -4.48
C HIS A 24 5.21 -13.19 -3.08
N ARG A 25 4.42 -14.03 -2.41
CA ARG A 25 4.00 -13.81 -1.02
C ARG A 25 5.19 -13.74 -0.07
N LYS A 26 6.19 -14.61 -0.24
CA LYS A 26 7.41 -14.60 0.58
C LYS A 26 8.14 -13.27 0.43
N LEU A 27 8.34 -12.81 -0.81
CA LEU A 27 8.99 -11.52 -1.08
C LEU A 27 8.20 -10.36 -0.47
N PHE A 28 6.89 -10.31 -0.71
CA PHE A 28 6.02 -9.29 -0.12
C PHE A 28 6.11 -9.26 1.41
N GLN A 29 6.08 -10.44 2.04
CA GLN A 29 6.14 -10.55 3.49
C GLN A 29 7.53 -10.22 4.06
N GLN A 30 8.61 -10.33 3.29
CA GLN A 30 9.95 -9.90 3.71
C GLN A 30 10.06 -8.37 3.71
N GLU A 31 9.56 -7.72 2.66
CA GLU A 31 9.61 -6.26 2.53
C GLU A 31 8.66 -5.56 3.51
N PHE A 32 7.43 -6.07 3.64
CA PHE A 32 6.38 -5.50 4.49
C PHE A 32 6.19 -6.25 5.81
N HIS A 33 7.24 -6.90 6.33
CA HIS A 33 7.16 -7.63 7.58
C HIS A 33 6.89 -6.67 8.74
N PRO A 34 5.91 -6.91 9.65
CA PRO A 34 5.56 -5.98 10.74
C PRO A 34 6.74 -5.55 11.64
N SER A 35 7.77 -6.40 11.75
CA SER A 35 9.00 -6.13 12.48
C SER A 35 9.90 -5.06 11.84
N ASN A 36 9.68 -4.71 10.57
CA ASN A 36 10.45 -3.72 9.81
C ASN A 36 9.75 -2.35 9.78
N SER A 37 8.95 -2.04 10.79
CA SER A 37 8.17 -0.80 10.87
C SER A 37 8.99 0.48 10.81
N SER A 38 10.27 0.40 11.11
CA SER A 38 11.22 1.50 10.92
C SER A 38 11.30 2.01 9.47
N LEU A 39 11.01 1.17 8.47
CA LEU A 39 11.09 1.55 7.06
C LEU A 39 9.91 2.40 6.60
N TYR A 40 8.70 2.17 7.13
CA TYR A 40 7.47 2.81 6.65
C TYR A 40 6.86 3.79 7.66
N LEU A 41 7.02 3.55 8.96
CA LEU A 41 6.45 4.40 10.01
C LEU A 41 6.89 5.88 9.92
N PRO A 42 8.14 6.24 9.56
CA PRO A 42 8.51 7.65 9.39
C PRO A 42 7.73 8.33 8.25
N HIS A 43 7.47 7.61 7.16
CA HIS A 43 6.71 8.11 6.02
C HIS A 43 5.22 8.26 6.37
N GLU A 44 4.64 7.24 7.00
CA GLU A 44 3.26 7.28 7.50
C GLU A 44 3.04 8.42 8.49
N LYS A 45 3.96 8.61 9.44
CA LYS A 45 3.90 9.73 10.39
C LYS A 45 3.97 11.08 9.70
N LYS A 46 4.86 11.23 8.71
CA LYS A 46 4.97 12.48 7.96
C LYS A 46 3.67 12.80 7.21
N ALA A 47 3.12 11.82 6.51
CA ALA A 47 1.85 11.96 5.79
C ALA A 47 0.69 12.27 6.75
N LEU A 48 0.60 11.54 7.86
CA LEU A 48 -0.42 11.76 8.89
C LEU A 48 -0.31 13.17 9.49
N CYS A 49 0.90 13.65 9.81
CA CYS A 49 1.09 15.01 10.33
C CYS A 49 0.68 16.08 9.31
N ALA A 50 0.90 15.85 8.01
CA ALA A 50 0.46 16.78 6.97
C ALA A 50 -1.07 16.79 6.88
N PHE A 51 -1.68 15.59 6.78
CA PHE A 51 -3.13 15.42 6.74
C PHE A 51 -3.83 16.07 7.94
N LEU A 52 -3.36 15.83 9.16
CA LEU A 52 -3.97 16.39 10.36
C LEU A 52 -3.87 17.92 10.43
N LYS A 53 -2.83 18.53 9.86
CA LYS A 53 -2.74 19.99 9.77
C LYS A 53 -3.76 20.55 8.80
N SER A 54 -3.84 19.99 7.59
CA SER A 54 -4.83 20.41 6.61
C SER A 54 -6.25 20.23 7.15
N LEU A 55 -6.52 19.11 7.83
CA LEU A 55 -7.80 18.84 8.47
C LEU A 55 -8.17 19.83 9.58
N LEU A 56 -7.19 20.37 10.31
CA LEU A 56 -7.43 21.41 11.31
C LEU A 56 -7.74 22.76 10.67
N ASP A 57 -7.15 23.04 9.51
CA ASP A 57 -7.34 24.30 8.78
C ASP A 57 -8.70 24.34 8.05
N ALA A 58 -9.11 23.25 7.41
CA ALA A 58 -10.37 23.13 6.66
C ALA A 58 -11.02 21.73 6.83
N PRO A 59 -11.69 21.46 7.95
CA PRO A 59 -12.25 20.13 8.24
C PRO A 59 -13.32 19.67 7.24
N GLU A 60 -14.03 20.59 6.60
CA GLU A 60 -15.00 20.33 5.53
C GLU A 60 -14.35 19.79 4.23
N GLU A 61 -13.08 20.10 3.98
CA GLU A 61 -12.31 19.70 2.80
C GLU A 61 -11.54 18.38 2.99
N TRP A 62 -11.90 17.59 4.01
CA TRP A 62 -11.20 16.35 4.39
C TRP A 62 -10.92 15.39 3.23
N GLY A 63 -11.85 15.30 2.26
CA GLY A 63 -11.73 14.41 1.11
C GLY A 63 -10.60 14.82 0.17
N GLU A 64 -10.37 16.12 0.01
CA GLU A 64 -9.27 16.66 -0.79
C GLU A 64 -7.95 16.50 -0.03
N HIS A 65 -7.96 16.68 1.29
CA HIS A 65 -6.78 16.46 2.13
C HIS A 65 -6.32 15.01 2.17
N ALA A 66 -7.23 14.04 2.04
CA ALA A 66 -6.91 12.61 2.05
C ALA A 66 -6.28 12.11 0.72
N GLN A 67 -6.30 12.93 -0.33
CA GLN A 67 -5.76 12.58 -1.66
C GLN A 67 -4.34 13.11 -1.91
N GLN A 68 -3.79 13.88 -0.97
CA GLN A 68 -2.44 14.48 -1.01
C GLN A 68 -1.36 13.55 -0.44
#